data_AF-A0A2N0R1L2-F1
#
_entry.id   AF-A0A2N0R1L2-F1
#
_cell.length_a   1.000
_cell.length_b   1.000
_cell.length_c   1.000
_cell.angle_alpha   90.00
_cell.angle_beta   90.00
_cell.angle_gamma   90.00
#
_symmetry.space_group_name_H-M   'P 1'
#
loop_
_entity.id
_entity.type
_entity.pdbx_description
1 polymer ?
#
loop_
_entity_poly.entity_id
_entity_poly.type
_entity_poly.pdbx_seq_one_letter_code
_entity_poly.pdbx_strand_id
1 'polypeptide(L)'
;MTKDLTKFQDHFHKKITPLIDRRSILQNRITQGKNVYKTNKQLLQLEQELGRFHIDYFSVMDDRDSHYRYKGHTSDDAKQLELRPHKRPLIPPTNIDRHNTEIKKLRLDILSPEDSKVFALH
;
A
#
# COMPACT_ATOMS: atom_id res chain seq x y z
N MET A 1 -0.40 -7.16 8.80
CA MET A 1 0.29 -6.10 8.02
C MET A 1 1.78 -5.95 8.35
N THR A 2 2.21 -5.49 9.53
CA THR A 2 3.66 -5.32 9.81
C THR A 2 4.45 -6.64 9.81
N LYS A 3 3.85 -7.69 10.38
CA LYS A 3 4.43 -9.05 10.40
C LYS A 3 4.64 -9.63 8.99
N ASP A 4 3.77 -9.27 8.05
CA ASP A 4 3.79 -9.77 6.68
C ASP A 4 4.97 -9.16 5.93
N LEU A 5 5.14 -7.84 6.04
CA LEU A 5 6.28 -7.15 5.46
C LEU A 5 7.62 -7.71 5.98
N THR A 6 7.73 -7.95 7.29
CA THR A 6 8.95 -8.55 7.87
C THR A 6 9.22 -9.94 7.29
N LYS A 7 8.19 -10.81 7.19
CA LYS A 7 8.34 -12.14 6.58
C LYS A 7 8.81 -12.06 5.14
N PHE A 8 8.26 -11.14 4.36
CA PHE A 8 8.70 -10.93 2.98
C PHE A 8 10.14 -10.44 2.91
N GLN A 9 10.52 -9.47 3.73
CA GLN A 9 11.90 -8.98 3.81
C GLN A 9 12.87 -10.11 4.16
N ASP A 10 12.56 -10.91 5.19
CA ASP A 10 13.38 -12.05 5.59
C ASP A 10 13.51 -13.08 4.45
N HIS A 11 12.40 -13.38 3.78
CA HIS A 11 12.41 -14.29 2.63
C HIS A 11 13.27 -13.76 1.48
N PHE A 12 13.11 -12.48 1.16
CA PHE A 12 13.86 -11.80 0.11
C PHE A 12 15.36 -11.83 0.42
N HIS A 13 15.74 -11.43 1.64
CA HIS A 13 17.13 -11.43 2.10
C HIS A 13 17.73 -12.83 2.10
N LYS A 14 16.99 -13.83 2.57
CA LYS A 14 17.42 -15.24 2.54
C LYS A 14 17.72 -15.73 1.12
N LYS A 15 17.04 -15.21 0.10
CA LYS A 15 17.25 -15.60 -1.29
C LYS A 15 18.34 -14.79 -2.00
N ILE A 16 18.42 -13.49 -1.76
CA ILE A 16 19.39 -12.61 -2.43
C ILE A 16 20.81 -12.71 -1.82
N THR A 17 20.93 -12.85 -0.50
CA THR A 17 22.23 -12.87 0.19
C THR A 17 23.18 -13.93 -0.36
N PRO A 18 22.78 -15.21 -0.55
CA PRO A 18 23.66 -16.23 -1.12
C PRO A 18 24.16 -15.89 -2.53
N LEU A 19 23.35 -15.21 -3.36
CA LEU A 19 23.72 -14.80 -4.71
C LEU A 19 24.80 -13.70 -4.66
N ILE A 20 24.62 -12.72 -3.76
CA ILE A 20 25.58 -11.64 -3.55
C ILE A 20 26.90 -12.17 -2.96
N ASP A 21 26.83 -13.06 -1.97
CA ASP A 21 28.01 -13.71 -1.38
C ASP A 21 28.77 -14.52 -2.42
N ARG A 22 28.07 -15.29 -3.25
CA ARG A 22 28.71 -16.04 -4.33
C ARG A 22 29.36 -15.10 -5.36
N ARG A 23 28.74 -13.96 -5.68
CA ARG A 23 29.32 -12.95 -6.56
C ARG A 23 30.65 -12.42 -6.00
N SER A 24 30.70 -12.09 -4.71
CA SER A 24 31.92 -11.56 -4.08
C SER A 24 33.05 -12.61 -4.08
N ILE A 25 32.73 -13.88 -3.79
CA ILE A 25 33.69 -14.99 -3.84
C ILE A 25 34.27 -15.16 -5.25
N LEU A 26 33.44 -15.11 -6.29
CA LEU A 26 33.89 -15.26 -7.68
C LEU A 26 34.77 -14.09 -8.11
N GLN A 27 34.39 -12.85 -7.78
CA GLN A 27 35.21 -11.66 -8.03
C GLN A 27 36.58 -11.76 -7.34
N ASN A 28 36.62 -12.21 -6.08
CA ASN A 28 37.86 -12.42 -5.35
C ASN A 28 38.76 -13.51 -5.97
N ARG A 29 38.18 -14.53 -6.61
CA ARG A 29 38.98 -15.54 -7.34
C ARG A 29 39.57 -14.98 -8.63
N ILE A 30 38.82 -14.14 -9.33
CA ILE A 30 39.28 -13.47 -10.56
C ILE A 30 40.44 -12.53 -10.24
N THR A 31 40.32 -11.70 -9.20
CA THR A 31 41.40 -10.79 -8.77
C THR A 31 42.66 -11.55 -8.32
N GLN A 32 42.50 -12.75 -7.74
CA GLN A 32 43.61 -13.65 -7.41
C GLN A 32 44.18 -14.43 -8.61
N GLY A 33 43.66 -14.24 -9.83
CA GLY A 33 44.12 -14.94 -11.03
C GLY A 33 43.80 -16.44 -11.07
N LYS A 34 42.95 -16.94 -10.16
CA LYS A 34 42.63 -18.37 -10.05
C LYS A 34 41.57 -18.76 -11.06
N ASN A 35 41.91 -19.64 -12.00
CA ASN A 35 40.98 -20.26 -12.95
C ASN A 35 40.05 -19.24 -13.65
N VAL A 36 40.65 -18.14 -14.12
CA VAL A 36 39.98 -16.92 -14.62
C VAL A 36 38.86 -17.25 -15.61
N TYR A 37 39.14 -18.11 -16.59
CA TYR A 37 38.15 -18.48 -17.62
C TYR A 37 36.91 -19.15 -17.03
N LYS A 38 37.07 -20.18 -16.19
CA LYS A 38 35.94 -20.89 -15.58
C LYS A 38 35.16 -19.97 -14.62
N THR A 39 35.88 -19.15 -13.85
CA THR A 39 35.25 -18.23 -12.89
C THR A 39 34.49 -17.11 -13.59
N ASN A 40 34.99 -16.55 -14.69
CA ASN A 40 34.27 -15.59 -15.51
C ASN A 40 32.98 -16.18 -16.09
N LYS A 41 33.03 -17.43 -16.57
CA LYS A 41 31.82 -18.13 -17.05
C LYS A 41 30.77 -18.28 -15.94
N GLN A 42 31.20 -18.64 -14.73
CA GLN A 42 30.31 -18.74 -13.56
C GLN A 42 29.74 -17.38 -13.15
N LEU A 43 30.54 -16.32 -13.22
CA LEU A 43 30.11 -14.96 -12.92
C LEU A 43 29.02 -14.49 -13.89
N LEU A 44 29.20 -14.73 -15.19
CA LEU A 44 28.21 -14.38 -16.21
C LEU A 44 26.87 -15.10 -15.99
N GLN A 45 26.89 -16.38 -15.63
CA GLN A 45 25.69 -17.13 -15.28
C GLN A 45 24.99 -16.55 -14.05
N LEU A 46 25.77 -16.16 -13.05
CA LEU A 46 25.24 -15.57 -11.81
C LEU A 46 24.64 -14.18 -12.06
N GLU A 47 25.21 -13.38 -12.96
CA GLU A 47 24.62 -12.09 -13.36
C GLU A 47 23.30 -12.27 -14.10
N GLN A 48 23.16 -13.30 -14.92
CA GLN A 48 21.88 -13.66 -15.54
C GLN A 48 20.84 -14.11 -14.50
N GLU A 49 21.25 -14.91 -13.51
CA GLU A 49 20.39 -15.34 -12.41
C GLU A 49 19.92 -14.14 -11.58
N LEU A 50 20.83 -13.21 -11.24
CA LEU A 50 20.50 -11.95 -10.57
C LEU A 50 19.57 -11.07 -11.42
N GLY A 51 19.78 -10.98 -12.74
CA GLY A 51 18.92 -10.21 -13.63
C GLY A 51 17.50 -10.77 -13.75
N ARG A 52 17.33 -12.08 -13.52
CA ARG A 52 16.02 -12.75 -13.47
C ARG A 52 15.42 -12.79 -12.07
N PHE A 53 16.16 -12.35 -11.05
CA PHE A 53 15.72 -12.42 -9.67
C PHE A 53 14.55 -11.48 -9.44
N HIS A 54 13.37 -12.06 -9.24
CA HIS A 54 12.15 -11.35 -8.92
C HIS A 54 11.32 -12.19 -7.96
N ILE A 55 10.82 -11.57 -6.90
CA ILE A 55 9.96 -12.22 -5.91
C ILE A 55 8.75 -11.32 -5.70
N ASP A 56 7.57 -11.87 -6.00
CA ASP A 56 6.30 -11.19 -5.79
C ASP A 56 5.96 -11.16 -4.30
N TYR A 57 5.53 -10.00 -3.81
CA TYR A 57 5.12 -9.82 -2.41
C TYR A 57 4.05 -10.82 -1.99
N PHE A 58 3.02 -11.00 -2.82
CA PHE A 58 1.90 -11.89 -2.54
C PHE A 58 2.27 -13.38 -2.61
N SER A 59 3.38 -13.74 -3.26
CA SER A 59 3.84 -15.14 -3.32
C SER A 59 4.33 -15.67 -1.96
N VAL A 60 4.69 -14.77 -1.04
CA VAL A 60 5.21 -15.11 0.30
C VAL A 60 4.10 -15.04 1.36
N MET A 61 2.97 -14.41 1.05
CA MET A 61 1.87 -14.22 2.00
C MET A 61 0.91 -15.39 2.05
N ASP A 62 0.33 -15.65 3.22
CA ASP A 62 -0.77 -16.59 3.36
C ASP A 62 -2.08 -15.89 2.96
N ASP A 63 -2.60 -16.24 1.80
CA ASP A 63 -3.87 -15.75 1.25
C ASP A 63 -5.08 -16.16 2.09
N ARG A 64 -4.93 -17.15 2.98
CA ARG A 64 -5.96 -17.61 3.91
C ARG A 64 -6.08 -16.73 5.15
N ASP A 65 -5.15 -15.80 5.37
CA ASP A 65 -5.24 -14.93 6.53
C ASP A 65 -6.44 -13.99 6.42
N SER A 66 -7.14 -13.81 7.54
CA SER A 66 -8.42 -13.12 7.63
C SER A 66 -8.39 -11.70 7.05
N HIS A 67 -7.26 -10.99 7.19
CA HIS A 67 -7.08 -9.64 6.67
C HIS A 67 -6.82 -9.56 5.15
N TYR A 68 -6.60 -10.69 4.47
CA TYR A 68 -6.52 -10.78 3.00
C TYR A 68 -7.83 -11.25 2.35
N ARG A 69 -8.72 -11.90 3.10
CA ARG A 69 -9.95 -12.53 2.57
C ARG A 69 -11.08 -11.56 2.20
N TYR A 70 -10.99 -10.27 2.56
CA TYR A 70 -12.12 -9.36 2.41
C TYR A 70 -11.74 -7.97 1.88
N LYS A 71 -12.08 -7.71 0.62
CA LYS A 71 -11.88 -6.41 -0.07
C LYS A 71 -13.09 -5.95 -0.89
N GLY A 72 -14.27 -6.59 -0.77
CA GLY A 72 -15.24 -6.45 -1.86
C GLY A 72 -16.72 -6.70 -1.58
N HIS A 73 -17.15 -6.86 -0.34
CA HIS A 73 -18.57 -6.69 -0.03
C HIS A 73 -18.68 -5.48 0.88
N THR A 74 -19.26 -4.40 0.39
CA THR A 74 -19.94 -3.48 1.29
C THR A 74 -20.93 -4.32 2.09
N SER A 75 -20.93 -4.18 3.42
CA SER A 75 -21.97 -4.79 4.24
C SER A 75 -23.35 -4.43 3.67
N ASP A 76 -24.35 -5.27 3.87
CA ASP A 76 -25.69 -4.96 3.38
C ASP A 76 -26.19 -3.62 3.95
N ASP A 77 -25.78 -3.28 5.17
CA ASP A 77 -25.96 -1.94 5.76
C ASP A 77 -25.34 -0.82 4.90
N ALA A 78 -24.09 -0.99 4.43
CA ALA A 78 -23.43 -0.02 3.58
C ALA A 78 -24.09 0.09 2.19
N LYS A 79 -24.65 -1.00 1.66
CA LYS A 79 -25.47 -0.97 0.43
C LYS A 79 -26.79 -0.23 0.65
N GLN A 80 -27.42 -0.40 1.81
CA GLN A 80 -28.63 0.34 2.17
C GLN A 80 -28.37 1.86 2.33
N LEU A 81 -27.16 2.26 2.74
CA LEU A 81 -26.76 3.67 2.75
C LEU A 81 -26.75 4.29 1.35
N GLU A 82 -26.56 3.50 0.29
CA GLU A 82 -26.55 4.02 -1.09
C GLU A 82 -27.92 4.52 -1.55
N LEU A 83 -29.00 4.02 -0.94
CA LEU A 83 -30.40 4.34 -1.26
C LEU A 83 -30.98 5.48 -0.40
N ARG A 84 -30.19 6.11 0.48
CA ARG A 84 -30.70 7.17 1.35
C ARG A 84 -31.12 8.40 0.54
N PRO A 85 -32.33 8.95 0.75
CA PRO A 85 -32.87 10.08 -0.02
C PRO A 85 -32.00 11.34 -0.04
N HIS A 86 -31.15 11.53 0.98
CA HIS A 86 -30.29 12.71 1.13
C HIS A 86 -28.81 12.41 0.85
N LYS A 87 -28.52 11.42 0.01
CA LYS A 87 -27.15 11.18 -0.45
C LYS A 87 -26.66 12.38 -1.24
N ARG A 88 -25.48 12.91 -0.89
CA ARG A 88 -24.84 13.99 -1.65
C ARG A 88 -24.69 13.51 -3.11
N PRO A 89 -25.09 14.32 -4.11
CA PRO A 89 -24.88 13.97 -5.51
C PRO A 89 -23.41 13.66 -5.76
N LEU A 90 -23.14 12.64 -6.57
CA LEU A 90 -21.77 12.30 -6.95
C LEU A 90 -21.22 13.47 -7.77
N ILE A 91 -20.19 14.14 -7.25
CA ILE A 91 -19.48 15.16 -8.01
C ILE A 91 -18.71 14.41 -9.11
N PRO A 92 -19.00 14.64 -10.40
CA PRO A 92 -18.21 14.04 -11.46
C PRO A 92 -16.75 14.48 -11.30
N PRO A 93 -15.77 13.60 -11.54
CA PRO A 93 -14.36 13.95 -11.45
C PRO A 93 -13.95 14.76 -12.69
N THR A 94 -14.50 15.96 -12.85
CA THR A 94 -13.89 16.97 -13.71
C THR A 94 -12.70 17.50 -12.93
N ASN A 95 -11.55 16.87 -13.14
CA ASN A 95 -10.27 17.46 -12.78
C ASN A 95 -10.11 18.74 -13.62
N ILE A 96 -10.55 19.86 -13.06
CA ILE A 96 -10.16 21.20 -13.48
C ILE A 96 -9.43 21.77 -12.28
N ASP A 97 -8.11 21.61 -12.32
CA ASP A 97 -7.15 22.37 -11.54
C ASP A 97 -7.50 23.88 -11.56
N ARG A 98 -7.40 24.53 -10.38
CA ARG A 98 -7.63 25.96 -10.08
C ARG A 98 -9.04 26.50 -10.34
N HIS A 99 -9.71 27.15 -9.39
CA HIS A 99 -9.33 28.44 -8.84
C HIS A 99 -9.93 28.69 -7.44
N ASN A 100 -9.15 29.35 -6.58
CA ASN A 100 -9.55 29.95 -5.31
C ASN A 100 -10.91 30.66 -5.41
N THR A 101 -11.88 30.25 -4.60
CA THR A 101 -12.91 31.17 -4.12
C THR A 101 -13.12 30.94 -2.63
N GLU A 102 -13.03 32.04 -1.89
CA GLU A 102 -13.00 32.14 -0.44
C GLU A 102 -14.13 31.35 0.22
N ILE A 103 -13.77 30.41 1.08
CA ILE A 103 -14.70 29.82 2.05
C ILE A 103 -15.06 30.92 3.04
N LYS A 104 -16.15 31.66 2.78
CA LYS A 104 -16.76 32.53 3.79
C LYS A 104 -17.30 31.62 4.89
N LYS A 105 -16.56 31.51 5.99
CA LYS A 105 -17.00 30.81 7.20
C LYS A 105 -18.30 31.46 7.68
N LEU A 106 -19.41 30.73 7.63
CA LEU A 106 -20.66 31.17 8.25
C LEU A 106 -20.45 31.17 9.77
N ARG A 107 -20.57 32.37 10.35
CA ARG A 107 -20.63 32.60 11.79
C ARG A 107 -21.78 31.77 12.38
N LEU A 108 -21.45 30.85 13.27
CA LEU A 108 -22.38 30.22 14.19
C LEU A 108 -22.78 31.32 15.17
N ASP A 109 -23.95 31.94 15.01
CA ASP A 109 -24.68 32.69 16.05
C ASP A 109 -25.95 33.29 15.43
N ILE A 110 -27.00 32.48 15.29
CA ILE A 110 -28.38 32.98 15.32
C ILE A 110 -29.16 32.04 16.23
N LEU A 111 -29.31 32.47 17.48
CA LEU A 111 -30.30 31.97 18.42
C LEU A 111 -31.69 32.13 17.76
N SER A 112 -32.37 31.02 17.50
CA SER A 112 -33.75 31.05 17.00
C SER A 112 -34.68 31.60 18.09
N PRO A 113 -35.57 32.58 17.83
CA PRO A 113 -36.34 33.25 18.87
C PRO A 113 -37.60 32.49 19.35
N GLU A 114 -37.80 31.25 18.91
CA GLU A 114 -39.12 30.59 19.01
C GLU A 114 -39.32 29.71 20.25
N ASP A 115 -38.27 29.43 21.04
CA ASP A 115 -38.39 28.50 22.20
C ASP A 115 -38.60 29.19 23.58
N SER A 116 -38.90 30.49 23.62
CA SER A 116 -38.98 31.24 24.90
C SER A 116 -40.38 31.43 25.49
N LYS A 117 -41.37 30.57 25.18
CA LYS A 117 -42.72 30.69 25.79
C LYS A 117 -43.45 29.36 26.01
N VAL A 118 -42.92 28.49 26.86
CA VAL A 118 -43.78 27.62 27.68
C VAL A 118 -42.99 27.35 28.97
N PHE A 119 -43.28 28.06 30.05
CA PHE A 119 -43.19 27.62 31.47
C PHE A 119 -43.25 28.86 32.38
N ALA A 120 -44.48 29.28 32.69
CA ALA A 120 -44.78 29.99 33.94
C ALA A 120 -46.27 29.73 34.27
N LEU A 121 -46.51 28.62 34.95
CA LEU A 121 -47.69 28.41 35.76
C LEU A 121 -47.36 28.95 37.15
N HIS A 122 -48.08 29.98 37.60
CA HIS A 122 -48.30 30.23 39.03
C HIS A 122 -49.63 30.95 39.23
#